data_AF-A0A154PPR8-F1
#
_entry.id   AF-A0A154PPR8-F1
#
_cell.length_a   1.000
_cell.length_b   1.000
_cell.length_c   1.000
_cell.angle_alpha   90.00
_cell.angle_beta   90.00
_cell.angle_gamma   90.00
#
_symmetry.space_group_name_H-M   'P 1'
#
loop_
_entity.id
_entity.type
_entity.pdbx_description
1 polymer ?
#
loop_
_entity_poly.entity_id
_entity_poly.type
_entity_poly.pdbx_seq_one_letter_code
_entity_poly.pdbx_strand_id
1 'polypeptide(L)'
;MCTRAKHTLPELPYDYKALEPIICAEIMELHHSKHHATYVNNLNVAEEKLKEAVAKCDVNTEIALGPALKFNGGGHLNHSIFWCNLSPSGGKPDGALLKQIEKDFCSMEEMKKRLSESTIAVQGSGWGWLGYDKQSKSLRIAACANQDPLQATTGLIPLFGIDVWEHAYYLQYKNVRPDYVKAIFDIINWNDVNARFKNAAGFRLYYSEVLTTILTIMAASVPTIAPSVVPDIVRDRLQDSTEDSQLRNSSKSSRMVGIKIRKGAICRHRGGYLYLLIALLKLAGAARVASVDRRVAG
;
A
#
# COMPACT_ATOMS: atom_id res chain seq x y z
N MET A 1 -21.24 -1.17 11.89
CA MET A 1 -20.78 -1.89 10.68
C MET A 1 -19.75 -1.01 9.98
N CYS A 2 -18.56 -1.54 9.69
CA CYS A 2 -17.57 -0.83 8.87
C CYS A 2 -18.05 -0.83 7.41
N THR A 3 -18.35 0.32 6.84
CA THR A 3 -18.70 0.44 5.43
C THR A 3 -17.43 0.24 4.59
N ARG A 4 -17.32 -0.91 3.91
CA ARG A 4 -16.26 -1.13 2.92
C ARG A 4 -16.49 -0.14 1.77
N ALA A 5 -15.46 0.64 1.42
CA ALA A 5 -15.49 1.42 0.19
C ALA A 5 -15.41 0.46 -1.02
N LYS A 6 -16.06 0.81 -2.13
CA LYS A 6 -15.96 0.05 -3.39
C LYS A 6 -14.50 -0.09 -3.82
N HIS A 7 -14.15 -1.24 -4.38
CA HIS A 7 -12.83 -1.45 -4.98
C HIS A 7 -12.66 -0.54 -6.19
N THR A 8 -11.43 -0.07 -6.39
CA THR A 8 -11.05 0.79 -7.51
C THR A 8 -9.88 0.16 -8.25
N LEU A 9 -9.83 0.36 -9.57
CA LEU A 9 -8.66 0.01 -10.36
C LEU A 9 -7.47 0.86 -9.88
N PRO A 10 -6.36 0.25 -9.39
CA PRO A 10 -5.21 1.01 -8.94
C PRO A 10 -4.48 1.62 -10.14
N GLU A 11 -4.04 2.86 -10.02
CA GLU A 11 -3.14 3.47 -11.01
C GLU A 11 -1.84 2.67 -11.10
N LEU A 12 -1.31 2.51 -12.33
CA LEU A 12 -0.01 1.88 -12.51
C LEU A 12 1.12 2.78 -11.95
N PRO A 13 2.16 2.19 -11.34
CA PRO A 13 3.28 2.96 -10.81
C PRO A 13 4.24 3.46 -11.90
N TYR A 14 3.97 3.16 -13.17
CA TYR A 14 4.77 3.51 -14.34
C TYR A 14 3.89 3.60 -15.61
N ASP A 15 4.43 4.19 -16.68
CA ASP A 15 3.77 4.29 -17.99
C ASP A 15 3.58 2.92 -18.65
N TYR A 16 2.57 2.75 -19.51
CA TYR A 16 2.31 1.48 -20.18
C TYR A 16 3.50 0.93 -20.98
N LYS A 17 4.33 1.80 -21.58
CA LYS A 17 5.52 1.37 -22.33
C LYS A 17 6.77 1.14 -21.46
N ALA A 18 6.68 1.38 -20.14
CA ALA A 18 7.87 1.40 -19.29
C ALA A 18 8.57 0.03 -19.19
N LEU A 19 7.87 -1.06 -19.46
CA LEU A 19 8.41 -2.42 -19.37
C LEU A 19 8.91 -2.98 -20.70
N GLU A 20 8.91 -2.16 -21.76
CA GLU A 20 9.51 -2.54 -23.03
C GLU A 20 11.04 -2.74 -22.90
N PRO A 21 11.63 -3.72 -23.61
CA PRO A 21 11.01 -4.60 -24.60
C PRO A 21 10.39 -5.88 -24.02
N ILE A 22 10.35 -6.05 -22.70
CA ILE A 22 9.91 -7.30 -22.07
C ILE A 22 8.39 -7.47 -22.10
N ILE A 23 7.63 -6.40 -21.88
CA ILE A 23 6.17 -6.40 -22.08
C ILE A 23 5.80 -5.14 -22.86
N CYS A 24 5.21 -5.31 -24.04
CA CYS A 24 4.83 -4.19 -24.90
C CYS A 24 3.68 -3.37 -24.30
N ALA A 25 3.64 -2.09 -24.69
CA ALA A 25 2.62 -1.15 -24.20
C ALA A 25 1.18 -1.63 -24.45
N GLU A 26 0.91 -2.29 -25.59
CA GLU A 26 -0.42 -2.79 -25.94
C GLU A 26 -0.92 -3.85 -24.95
N ILE A 27 -0.06 -4.79 -24.55
CA ILE A 27 -0.39 -5.76 -23.49
C ILE A 27 -0.68 -5.02 -22.20
N MET A 28 0.21 -4.12 -21.77
CA MET A 28 0.06 -3.41 -20.50
C MET A 28 -1.23 -2.57 -20.45
N GLU A 29 -1.59 -1.90 -21.53
CA GLU A 29 -2.83 -1.12 -21.63
C GLU A 29 -4.07 -2.00 -21.53
N LEU A 30 -4.14 -3.10 -22.31
CA LEU A 30 -5.29 -4.01 -22.29
C LEU A 30 -5.40 -4.75 -20.96
N HIS A 31 -4.28 -5.25 -20.44
CA HIS A 31 -4.21 -6.03 -19.20
C HIS A 31 -4.63 -5.19 -17.99
N HIS A 32 -4.24 -3.92 -17.94
CA HIS A 32 -4.68 -2.99 -16.91
C HIS A 32 -6.12 -2.47 -17.12
N SER A 33 -6.37 -1.80 -18.25
CA SER A 33 -7.59 -1.01 -18.47
C SER A 33 -8.81 -1.85 -18.82
N LYS A 34 -8.62 -3.11 -19.27
CA LYS A 34 -9.71 -4.03 -19.61
C LYS A 34 -9.77 -5.19 -18.64
N HIS A 35 -8.72 -6.01 -18.55
CA HIS A 35 -8.76 -7.24 -17.75
C HIS A 35 -8.87 -6.94 -16.24
N HIS A 36 -7.94 -6.16 -15.68
CA HIS A 36 -7.99 -5.80 -14.27
C HIS A 36 -9.25 -4.97 -13.92
N ALA A 37 -9.62 -4.03 -14.79
CA ALA A 37 -10.85 -3.24 -14.62
C ALA A 37 -12.11 -4.12 -14.53
N THR A 38 -12.17 -5.18 -15.35
CA THR A 38 -13.29 -6.14 -15.32
C THR A 38 -13.36 -6.89 -13.99
N TYR A 39 -12.23 -7.36 -13.46
CA TYR A 39 -12.20 -8.01 -12.13
C TYR A 39 -12.70 -7.07 -11.03
N VAL A 40 -12.25 -5.81 -11.03
CA VAL A 40 -12.70 -4.81 -10.05
C VAL A 40 -14.22 -4.58 -10.14
N ASN A 41 -14.75 -4.37 -11.35
CA ASN A 41 -16.16 -4.12 -11.57
C ASN A 41 -17.03 -5.31 -11.12
N ASN A 42 -16.65 -6.51 -11.52
CA ASN A 42 -17.40 -7.72 -11.22
C ASN A 42 -17.29 -8.11 -9.73
N LEU A 43 -16.16 -7.84 -9.09
CA LEU A 43 -16.01 -8.01 -7.64
C LEU A 43 -16.97 -7.10 -6.89
N ASN A 44 -17.05 -5.82 -7.25
CA ASN A 44 -17.99 -4.88 -6.65
C ASN A 44 -19.44 -5.36 -6.82
N VAL A 45 -19.83 -5.86 -7.99
CA VAL A 45 -21.17 -6.42 -8.23
C VAL A 45 -21.44 -7.65 -7.35
N ALA A 46 -20.46 -8.56 -7.23
CA ALA A 46 -20.60 -9.75 -6.40
C ALA A 46 -20.71 -9.41 -4.90
N GLU A 47 -19.95 -8.43 -4.42
CA GLU A 47 -20.01 -7.98 -3.01
C GLU A 47 -21.35 -7.28 -2.68
N GLU A 48 -21.92 -6.48 -3.58
CA GLU A 48 -23.26 -5.91 -3.35
C GLU A 48 -24.35 -6.99 -3.31
N LYS A 49 -24.30 -7.97 -4.22
CA LYS A 49 -25.22 -9.12 -4.18
C LYS A 49 -25.06 -9.94 -2.90
N LEU A 50 -23.82 -10.14 -2.44
CA LEU A 50 -23.56 -10.83 -1.18
C LEU A 50 -24.17 -10.07 -0.01
N LYS A 51 -23.99 -8.75 0.03
CA LYS A 51 -24.56 -7.89 1.07
C LYS A 51 -26.09 -7.97 1.10
N GLU A 52 -26.74 -7.99 -0.06
CA GLU A 52 -28.19 -8.18 -0.15
C GLU A 52 -28.62 -9.57 0.33
N ALA A 53 -27.90 -10.62 -0.05
CA ALA A 53 -28.20 -11.99 0.37
C ALA A 53 -28.11 -12.14 1.89
N VAL A 54 -27.03 -11.62 2.50
CA VAL A 54 -26.85 -11.59 3.96
C VAL A 54 -27.98 -10.81 4.65
N ALA A 55 -28.38 -9.66 4.09
CA ALA A 55 -29.48 -8.86 4.66
C ALA A 55 -30.85 -9.58 4.58
N LYS A 56 -31.03 -10.49 3.62
CA LYS A 56 -32.23 -11.31 3.43
C LYS A 56 -32.13 -12.67 4.12
N CYS A 57 -31.01 -12.99 4.77
CA CYS A 57 -30.70 -14.33 5.29
C CYS A 57 -30.80 -15.42 4.20
N ASP A 58 -30.49 -15.10 2.95
CA ASP A 58 -30.53 -16.03 1.81
C ASP A 58 -29.18 -16.76 1.64
N VAL A 59 -29.01 -17.81 2.45
CA VAL A 59 -27.80 -18.63 2.48
C VAL A 59 -27.52 -19.31 1.13
N ASN A 60 -28.55 -19.62 0.33
CA ASN A 60 -28.34 -20.24 -0.98
C ASN A 60 -27.63 -19.29 -1.93
N THR A 61 -28.06 -18.01 -1.97
CA THR A 61 -27.39 -16.99 -2.78
C THR A 61 -25.98 -16.69 -2.27
N GLU A 62 -25.77 -16.65 -0.95
CA GLU A 62 -24.42 -16.46 -0.38
C GLU A 62 -23.44 -17.55 -0.86
N ILE A 63 -23.85 -18.82 -0.79
CA ILE A 63 -23.04 -19.95 -1.26
C ILE A 63 -22.81 -19.87 -2.77
N ALA A 64 -23.85 -19.57 -3.56
CA ALA A 64 -23.78 -19.49 -5.02
C ALA A 64 -22.84 -18.37 -5.52
N LEU A 65 -22.64 -17.31 -4.74
CA LEU A 65 -21.72 -16.20 -5.08
C LEU A 65 -20.24 -16.53 -4.86
N GLY A 66 -19.93 -17.60 -4.11
CA GLY A 66 -18.56 -17.99 -3.76
C GLY A 66 -17.60 -18.04 -4.96
N PRO A 67 -17.93 -18.73 -6.07
CA PRO A 67 -17.08 -18.77 -7.26
C PRO A 67 -16.81 -17.38 -7.87
N ALA A 68 -17.81 -16.50 -7.94
CA ALA A 68 -17.67 -15.16 -8.51
C ALA A 68 -16.79 -14.27 -7.63
N LEU A 69 -16.93 -14.37 -6.31
CA LEU A 69 -16.09 -13.67 -5.34
C LEU A 69 -14.64 -14.15 -5.41
N LYS A 70 -14.44 -15.48 -5.50
CA LYS A 70 -13.10 -16.08 -5.63
C LYS A 70 -12.41 -15.62 -6.92
N PHE A 71 -13.08 -15.72 -8.06
CA PHE A 71 -12.48 -15.40 -9.36
C PHE A 71 -12.17 -13.91 -9.52
N ASN A 72 -13.13 -13.03 -9.24
CA ASN A 72 -12.94 -11.59 -9.42
C ASN A 72 -12.11 -10.97 -8.27
N GLY A 73 -12.30 -11.45 -7.05
CA GLY A 73 -11.48 -11.05 -5.89
C GLY A 73 -10.03 -11.46 -6.05
N GLY A 74 -9.80 -12.71 -6.46
CA GLY A 74 -8.47 -13.20 -6.77
C GLY A 74 -7.83 -12.48 -7.95
N GLY A 75 -8.60 -12.19 -9.01
CA GLY A 75 -8.13 -11.40 -10.15
C GLY A 75 -7.67 -10.01 -9.72
N HIS A 76 -8.48 -9.30 -8.92
CA HIS A 76 -8.10 -7.99 -8.41
C HIS A 76 -6.85 -8.04 -7.52
N LEU A 77 -6.77 -9.00 -6.59
CA LEU A 77 -5.62 -9.15 -5.68
C LEU A 77 -4.33 -9.48 -6.44
N ASN A 78 -4.38 -10.46 -7.35
CA ASN A 78 -3.22 -10.93 -8.09
C ASN A 78 -2.65 -9.81 -8.97
N HIS A 79 -3.50 -9.10 -9.74
CA HIS A 79 -3.05 -8.01 -10.59
C HIS A 79 -2.54 -6.81 -9.80
N SER A 80 -3.19 -6.45 -8.69
CA SER A 80 -2.71 -5.37 -7.81
C SER A 80 -1.29 -5.63 -7.27
N ILE A 81 -0.95 -6.90 -7.04
CA ILE A 81 0.40 -7.32 -6.67
C ILE A 81 1.33 -7.28 -7.89
N PHE A 82 0.90 -7.84 -9.02
CA PHE A 82 1.64 -7.91 -10.27
C PHE A 82 2.18 -6.55 -10.73
N TRP A 83 1.34 -5.50 -10.75
CA TRP A 83 1.77 -4.16 -11.15
C TRP A 83 2.86 -3.58 -10.23
N CYS A 84 2.81 -3.90 -8.94
CA CYS A 84 3.83 -3.44 -7.98
C CYS A 84 5.11 -4.28 -8.07
N ASN A 85 4.99 -5.53 -8.46
CA ASN A 85 6.08 -6.49 -8.61
C ASN A 85 6.95 -6.25 -9.85
N LEU A 86 6.54 -5.39 -10.77
CA LEU A 86 7.31 -5.06 -11.98
C LEU A 86 7.87 -3.63 -11.91
N SER A 87 8.99 -3.38 -12.58
CA SER A 87 9.67 -2.09 -12.62
C SER A 87 10.57 -1.96 -13.85
N PRO A 88 10.60 -0.77 -14.50
CA PRO A 88 11.54 -0.50 -15.60
C PRO A 88 13.01 -0.56 -15.17
N SER A 89 13.30 -0.35 -13.89
CA SER A 89 14.66 -0.28 -13.37
C SER A 89 15.20 -1.63 -12.88
N GLY A 90 14.35 -2.67 -12.84
CA GLY A 90 14.70 -3.97 -12.28
C GLY A 90 15.29 -3.86 -10.87
N GLY A 91 16.37 -4.60 -10.62
CA GLY A 91 17.19 -4.50 -9.41
C GLY A 91 17.73 -5.84 -8.95
N LYS A 92 18.05 -5.94 -7.66
CA LYS A 92 18.46 -7.19 -7.00
C LYS A 92 17.76 -7.33 -5.64
N PRO A 93 17.52 -8.56 -5.16
CA PRO A 93 17.05 -8.76 -3.79
C PRO A 93 18.04 -8.14 -2.80
N ASP A 94 17.54 -7.65 -1.67
CA ASP A 94 18.43 -7.17 -0.62
C ASP A 94 19.10 -8.34 0.11
N GLY A 95 20.07 -8.04 0.98
CA GLY A 95 20.83 -9.06 1.69
C GLY A 95 19.99 -9.97 2.60
N ALA A 96 18.82 -9.52 3.09
CA ALA A 96 17.97 -10.36 3.92
C ALA A 96 17.17 -11.34 3.06
N LEU A 97 16.57 -10.86 1.97
CA LEU A 97 15.85 -11.72 1.04
C LEU A 97 16.80 -12.69 0.33
N LEU A 98 17.98 -12.23 -0.10
CA LEU A 98 18.97 -13.08 -0.77
C LEU A 98 19.41 -14.25 0.13
N LYS A 99 19.73 -13.99 1.40
CA LYS A 99 20.07 -15.04 2.37
C LYS A 99 18.93 -16.04 2.56
N GLN A 100 17.69 -15.56 2.58
CA GLN A 100 16.54 -16.46 2.68
C GLN A 100 16.39 -17.33 1.43
N ILE A 101 16.60 -16.75 0.24
CA ILE A 101 16.58 -17.49 -1.04
C ILE A 101 17.68 -18.56 -1.05
N GLU A 102 18.91 -18.22 -0.67
CA GLU A 102 20.02 -19.17 -0.58
C GLU A 102 19.74 -20.29 0.43
N LYS A 103 19.10 -19.97 1.55
CA LYS A 103 18.71 -20.96 2.55
C LYS A 103 17.66 -21.96 2.02
N ASP A 104 16.64 -21.47 1.31
CA ASP A 104 15.48 -22.30 0.94
C ASP A 104 15.61 -22.97 -0.43
N PHE A 105 16.45 -22.42 -1.31
CA PHE A 105 16.63 -22.88 -2.69
C PHE A 105 18.09 -23.13 -3.07
N CYS A 106 19.05 -22.99 -2.14
CA CYS A 106 20.50 -23.05 -2.36
C CYS A 106 21.06 -21.86 -3.17
N SER A 107 20.35 -21.36 -4.19
CA SER A 107 20.79 -20.20 -4.97
C SER A 107 19.61 -19.44 -5.61
N MET A 108 19.88 -18.20 -6.04
CA MET A 108 18.95 -17.41 -6.82
C MET A 108 18.54 -18.09 -8.13
N GLU A 109 19.50 -18.71 -8.82
CA GLU A 109 19.26 -19.35 -10.12
C GLU A 109 18.39 -20.60 -9.97
N GLU A 110 18.60 -21.38 -8.90
CA GLU A 110 17.73 -22.54 -8.62
C GLU A 110 16.31 -22.10 -8.24
N MET A 111 16.15 -21.00 -7.50
CA MET A 111 14.83 -20.42 -7.24
C MET A 111 14.13 -20.02 -8.54
N LYS A 112 14.80 -19.28 -9.43
CA LYS A 112 14.24 -18.87 -10.74
C LYS A 112 13.89 -20.09 -11.59
N LYS A 113 14.74 -21.11 -11.63
CA LYS A 113 14.52 -22.36 -12.37
C LYS A 113 13.24 -23.05 -11.89
N ARG A 114 13.14 -23.32 -10.59
CA ARG A 114 11.97 -23.97 -9.99
C ARG A 114 10.68 -23.16 -10.17
N LEU A 115 10.77 -21.83 -10.04
CA LEU A 115 9.63 -20.95 -10.25
C LEU A 115 9.19 -21.00 -11.72
N SER A 116 10.13 -20.92 -12.66
CA SER A 116 9.84 -21.00 -14.10
C SER A 116 9.19 -22.33 -14.48
N GLU A 117 9.77 -23.45 -14.03
CA GLU A 117 9.24 -24.80 -14.28
C GLU A 117 7.80 -24.94 -13.76
N SER A 118 7.55 -24.52 -12.52
CA SER A 118 6.21 -24.56 -11.92
C SER A 118 5.21 -23.64 -12.63
N THR A 119 5.66 -22.49 -13.13
CA THR A 119 4.82 -21.49 -13.78
C THR A 119 4.45 -21.89 -15.20
N ILE A 120 5.42 -22.41 -15.97
CA ILE A 120 5.21 -22.87 -17.34
C ILE A 120 4.25 -24.06 -17.36
N ALA A 121 4.38 -24.98 -16.38
CA ALA A 121 3.58 -26.20 -16.28
C ALA A 121 2.11 -25.99 -15.89
N VAL A 122 1.67 -24.75 -15.62
CA VAL A 122 0.26 -24.43 -15.36
C VAL A 122 -0.60 -24.89 -16.54
N GLN A 123 -1.51 -25.83 -16.29
CA GLN A 123 -2.47 -26.28 -17.30
C GLN A 123 -3.58 -25.26 -17.46
N GLY A 124 -3.67 -24.67 -18.66
CA GLY A 124 -4.60 -23.57 -18.94
C GLY A 124 -4.08 -22.23 -18.42
N SER A 125 -4.99 -21.45 -17.82
CA SER A 125 -4.68 -20.12 -17.29
C SER A 125 -4.31 -20.19 -15.81
N GLY A 126 -3.43 -19.29 -15.36
CA GLY A 126 -3.04 -19.25 -13.96
C GLY A 126 -1.84 -18.36 -13.67
N TRP A 127 -1.23 -18.63 -12.53
CA TRP A 127 -0.16 -17.82 -11.95
C TRP A 127 0.94 -18.69 -11.35
N GLY A 128 2.18 -18.24 -11.48
CA GLY A 128 3.31 -18.74 -10.70
C GLY A 128 3.65 -17.79 -9.58
N TRP A 129 3.97 -18.32 -8.39
CA TRP A 129 4.21 -17.52 -7.20
C TRP A 129 5.46 -17.92 -6.44
N LEU A 130 6.24 -16.93 -6.02
CA LEU A 130 7.10 -17.00 -4.84
C LEU A 130 6.31 -16.44 -3.64
N GLY A 131 6.12 -17.28 -2.62
CA GLY A 131 5.42 -16.94 -1.39
C GLY A 131 6.24 -17.19 -0.14
N TYR A 132 5.86 -16.55 0.96
CA TYR A 132 6.43 -16.79 2.29
C TYR A 132 5.47 -17.61 3.14
N ASP A 133 5.94 -18.74 3.64
CA ASP A 133 5.26 -19.55 4.64
C ASP A 133 5.63 -19.05 6.04
N LYS A 134 4.65 -18.47 6.75
CA LYS A 134 4.84 -17.97 8.11
C LYS A 134 5.09 -19.07 9.13
N GLN A 135 4.57 -20.28 8.91
CA GLN A 135 4.68 -21.37 9.88
C GLN A 135 6.10 -21.93 9.87
N SER A 136 6.61 -22.26 8.68
CA SER A 136 7.98 -22.78 8.52
C SER A 136 9.05 -21.68 8.44
N LYS A 137 8.65 -20.40 8.33
CA LYS A 137 9.54 -19.25 8.12
C LYS A 137 10.47 -19.45 6.92
N SER A 138 9.89 -19.90 5.82
CA SER A 138 10.60 -20.22 4.59
C SER A 138 9.87 -19.73 3.35
N LEU A 139 10.61 -19.56 2.27
CA LEU A 139 10.10 -19.29 0.94
C LEU A 139 9.62 -20.58 0.28
N ARG A 140 8.50 -20.47 -0.43
CA ARG A 140 7.84 -21.56 -1.15
C ARG A 140 7.44 -21.11 -2.54
N ILE A 141 7.50 -22.03 -3.49
CA ILE A 141 6.97 -21.84 -4.84
C ILE A 141 5.63 -22.56 -4.91
N ALA A 142 4.65 -21.91 -5.51
CA ALA A 142 3.35 -22.51 -5.79
C ALA A 142 2.82 -22.01 -7.14
N ALA A 143 2.01 -22.84 -7.78
CA ALA A 143 1.20 -22.44 -8.93
C ALA A 143 -0.27 -22.39 -8.51
N CYS A 144 -1.01 -21.41 -9.04
CA CYS A 144 -2.44 -21.26 -8.81
C CYS A 144 -3.16 -21.23 -10.16
N ALA A 145 -4.19 -22.06 -10.32
CA ALA A 145 -5.00 -22.07 -11.52
C ALA A 145 -5.93 -20.85 -11.57
N ASN A 146 -6.30 -20.44 -12.78
CA ASN A 146 -7.22 -19.33 -13.03
C ASN A 146 -6.80 -18.05 -12.28
N GLN A 147 -7.73 -17.44 -11.54
CA GLN A 147 -7.47 -16.25 -10.74
C GLN A 147 -7.37 -16.57 -9.24
N ASP A 148 -7.10 -17.83 -8.87
CA ASP A 148 -7.01 -18.21 -7.47
C ASP A 148 -5.88 -17.41 -6.78
N PRO A 149 -6.18 -16.67 -5.70
CA PRO A 149 -5.17 -15.86 -5.04
C PRO A 149 -4.30 -16.72 -4.11
N LEU A 150 -2.99 -16.52 -4.16
CA LEU A 150 -2.02 -17.38 -3.46
C LEU A 150 -2.37 -17.60 -1.98
N GLN A 151 -2.63 -16.52 -1.24
CA GLN A 151 -2.79 -16.59 0.21
C GLN A 151 -4.09 -17.30 0.63
N ALA A 152 -5.21 -17.01 -0.03
CA ALA A 152 -6.47 -17.67 0.33
C ALA A 152 -6.50 -19.15 -0.08
N THR A 153 -5.72 -19.52 -1.10
CA THR A 153 -5.67 -20.90 -1.62
C THR A 153 -4.64 -21.77 -0.90
N THR A 154 -3.48 -21.22 -0.55
CA THR A 154 -2.33 -21.99 -0.03
C THR A 154 -1.88 -21.59 1.37
N GLY A 155 -2.36 -20.45 1.88
CA GLY A 155 -1.86 -19.83 3.12
C GLY A 155 -0.54 -19.07 2.97
N LEU A 156 0.15 -19.17 1.82
CA LEU A 156 1.41 -18.47 1.57
C LEU A 156 1.19 -16.98 1.34
N ILE A 157 2.04 -16.13 1.91
CA ILE A 157 2.00 -14.69 1.68
C ILE A 157 2.68 -14.36 0.34
N PRO A 158 1.99 -13.71 -0.61
CA PRO A 158 2.56 -13.45 -1.93
C PRO A 158 3.68 -12.42 -1.88
N LEU A 159 4.83 -12.77 -2.45
CA LEU A 159 5.99 -11.90 -2.60
C LEU A 159 6.19 -11.46 -4.05
N PHE A 160 6.27 -12.43 -4.96
CA PHE A 160 6.42 -12.22 -6.40
C PHE A 160 5.48 -13.14 -7.18
N GLY A 161 4.73 -12.60 -8.13
CA GLY A 161 3.79 -13.34 -8.97
C GLY A 161 4.01 -13.12 -10.47
N ILE A 162 3.84 -14.18 -11.26
CA ILE A 162 3.92 -14.17 -12.73
C ILE A 162 2.55 -14.56 -13.28
N ASP A 163 1.89 -13.65 -14.00
CA ASP A 163 0.64 -13.94 -14.72
C ASP A 163 0.95 -14.74 -15.99
N VAL A 164 0.42 -15.96 -16.10
CA VAL A 164 0.52 -16.80 -17.31
C VAL A 164 -0.83 -17.10 -17.95
N TRP A 165 -1.84 -16.28 -17.69
CA TRP A 165 -2.96 -16.14 -18.61
C TRP A 165 -2.45 -15.67 -19.97
N GLU A 166 -3.04 -16.19 -21.05
CA GLU A 166 -2.60 -15.86 -22.41
C GLU A 166 -2.66 -14.35 -22.69
N HIS A 167 -3.62 -13.62 -22.11
CA HIS A 167 -3.70 -12.16 -22.25
C HIS A 167 -2.43 -11.42 -21.77
N ALA A 168 -1.61 -12.03 -20.91
CA ALA A 168 -0.41 -11.39 -20.35
C ALA A 168 0.79 -11.41 -21.31
N TYR A 169 0.78 -12.25 -22.36
CA TYR A 169 1.94 -12.42 -23.23
C TYR A 169 1.61 -12.69 -24.70
N TYR A 170 0.41 -13.15 -25.05
CA TYR A 170 0.15 -13.73 -26.38
C TYR A 170 0.31 -12.75 -27.54
N LEU A 171 0.07 -11.45 -27.33
CA LEU A 171 0.28 -10.44 -28.37
C LEU A 171 1.75 -10.34 -28.80
N GLN A 172 2.69 -10.58 -27.87
CA GLN A 172 4.13 -10.46 -28.10
C GLN A 172 4.85 -11.81 -28.25
N TYR A 173 4.56 -12.78 -27.38
CA TYR A 173 5.25 -14.07 -27.30
C TYR A 173 4.48 -15.23 -27.95
N LYS A 174 3.23 -14.99 -28.39
CA LYS A 174 2.36 -16.01 -28.98
C LYS A 174 2.25 -17.23 -28.06
N ASN A 175 2.44 -18.44 -28.60
CA ASN A 175 2.40 -19.69 -27.85
C ASN A 175 3.68 -19.97 -27.03
N VAL A 176 4.69 -19.10 -27.08
CA VAL A 176 6.00 -19.32 -26.44
C VAL A 176 6.01 -18.77 -25.01
N ARG A 177 5.09 -19.26 -24.17
CA ARG A 177 5.02 -18.94 -22.73
C ARG A 177 6.38 -19.02 -22.01
N PRO A 178 7.25 -20.02 -22.28
CA PRO A 178 8.55 -20.09 -21.63
C PRO A 178 9.43 -18.85 -21.82
N ASP A 179 9.38 -18.22 -23.00
CA ASP A 179 10.19 -17.04 -23.30
C ASP A 179 9.71 -15.82 -22.50
N TYR A 180 8.40 -15.65 -22.37
CA TYR A 180 7.82 -14.63 -21.49
C TYR A 180 8.20 -14.85 -20.02
N VAL A 181 8.05 -16.08 -19.50
CA VAL A 181 8.39 -16.41 -18.11
C VAL A 181 9.89 -16.20 -17.85
N LYS A 182 10.76 -16.49 -18.81
CA LYS A 182 12.20 -16.22 -18.70
C LYS A 182 12.48 -14.72 -18.66
N ALA A 183 11.84 -13.95 -19.54
CA ALA A 183 12.08 -12.51 -19.70
C ALA A 183 11.60 -11.69 -18.50
N ILE A 184 10.53 -12.11 -17.81
CA ILE A 184 9.94 -11.34 -16.71
C ILE A 184 10.89 -11.11 -15.53
N PHE A 185 11.90 -11.98 -15.35
CA PHE A 185 12.87 -11.84 -14.27
C PHE A 185 13.73 -10.57 -14.37
N ASP A 186 13.87 -9.99 -15.57
CA ASP A 186 14.69 -8.81 -15.82
C ASP A 186 14.02 -7.50 -15.38
N ILE A 187 12.69 -7.51 -15.23
CA ILE A 187 11.88 -6.35 -14.84
C ILE A 187 11.27 -6.49 -13.45
N ILE A 188 11.78 -7.40 -12.61
CA ILE A 188 11.29 -7.54 -11.23
C ILE A 188 11.60 -6.28 -10.42
N ASN A 189 10.57 -5.74 -9.77
CA ASN A 189 10.70 -4.73 -8.75
C ASN A 189 11.13 -5.34 -7.41
N TRP A 190 12.43 -5.57 -7.26
CA TRP A 190 12.97 -6.14 -6.03
C TRP A 190 12.70 -5.30 -4.79
N ASN A 191 12.49 -3.98 -4.90
CA ASN A 191 12.14 -3.14 -3.76
C ASN A 191 10.76 -3.52 -3.18
N ASP A 192 9.78 -3.79 -4.03
CA ASP A 192 8.46 -4.26 -3.60
C ASP A 192 8.53 -5.68 -3.02
N VAL A 193 9.23 -6.60 -3.69
CA VAL A 193 9.42 -7.98 -3.20
C VAL A 193 10.13 -8.00 -1.84
N ASN A 194 11.19 -7.19 -1.66
CA ASN A 194 11.88 -7.02 -0.39
C ASN A 194 10.96 -6.46 0.70
N ALA A 195 10.14 -5.45 0.39
CA ALA A 195 9.20 -4.87 1.34
C ALA A 195 8.13 -5.89 1.78
N ARG A 196 7.58 -6.66 0.84
CA ARG A 196 6.64 -7.76 1.12
C ARG A 196 7.28 -8.82 2.00
N PHE A 197 8.50 -9.24 1.68
CA PHE A 197 9.23 -10.23 2.48
C PHE A 197 9.45 -9.73 3.92
N LYS A 198 9.92 -8.49 4.08
CA LYS A 198 10.13 -7.87 5.39
C LYS A 198 8.84 -7.82 6.21
N ASN A 199 7.75 -7.37 5.61
CA ASN A 199 6.45 -7.33 6.26
C ASN A 199 5.95 -8.74 6.63
N ALA A 200 6.13 -9.73 5.76
CA ALA A 200 5.71 -11.11 5.97
C ALA A 200 6.50 -11.81 7.09
N ALA A 201 7.83 -11.59 7.12
CA ALA A 201 8.75 -12.16 8.11
C ALA A 201 8.77 -11.38 9.44
N GLY A 202 8.00 -10.31 9.56
CA GLY A 202 7.89 -9.54 10.81
C GLY A 202 9.03 -8.56 11.05
N PHE A 203 9.79 -8.17 10.02
CA PHE A 203 10.69 -7.04 10.06
C PHE A 203 9.88 -5.74 10.10
N ARG A 204 9.34 -5.42 11.28
CA ARG A 204 8.72 -4.13 11.53
C ARG A 204 9.80 -3.06 11.33
N LEU A 205 9.57 -2.09 10.44
CA LEU A 205 10.37 -0.86 10.47
C LEU A 205 10.26 -0.30 11.89
N TYR A 206 11.37 -0.29 12.62
CA TYR A 206 11.51 0.14 14.02
C TYR A 206 10.86 1.50 14.33
N TYR A 207 10.51 2.28 13.30
CA TYR A 207 9.82 3.55 13.42
C TYR A 207 8.55 3.51 14.26
N SER A 208 7.68 2.48 14.19
CA SER A 208 6.43 2.58 14.98
C SER A 208 6.64 2.32 16.46
N GLU A 209 7.57 1.45 16.85
CA GLU A 209 7.84 1.19 18.28
C GLU A 209 8.64 2.32 18.90
N VAL A 210 9.60 2.91 18.17
CA VAL A 210 10.29 4.11 18.61
C VAL A 210 9.34 5.30 18.69
N LEU A 211 8.44 5.50 17.70
CA LEU A 211 7.46 6.60 17.76
C LEU A 211 6.44 6.40 18.89
N THR A 212 6.00 5.16 19.13
CA THR A 212 5.08 4.84 20.25
C THR A 212 5.80 5.02 21.58
N THR A 213 7.05 4.59 21.70
CA THR A 213 7.87 4.77 22.91
C THR A 213 8.16 6.25 23.15
N ILE A 214 8.51 7.01 22.11
CA ILE A 214 8.70 8.46 22.20
C ILE A 214 7.38 9.15 22.58
N LEU A 215 6.25 8.82 21.95
CA LEU A 215 4.95 9.38 22.34
C LEU A 215 4.58 9.05 23.79
N THR A 216 4.83 7.82 24.24
CA THR A 216 4.56 7.40 25.62
C THR A 216 5.47 8.12 26.61
N ILE A 217 6.75 8.30 26.29
CA ILE A 217 7.69 9.07 27.13
C ILE A 217 7.27 10.54 27.18
N MET A 218 6.88 11.14 26.04
CA MET A 218 6.40 12.52 25.97
C MET A 218 5.07 12.70 26.73
N ALA A 219 4.17 11.72 26.69
CA ALA A 219 2.92 11.76 27.46
C ALA A 219 3.16 11.59 28.97
N ALA A 220 4.16 10.80 29.38
CA ALA A 220 4.52 10.59 30.79
C ALA A 220 5.33 11.73 31.42
N SER A 221 5.84 12.68 30.62
CA SER A 221 6.65 13.82 31.09
C SER A 221 5.92 15.16 31.09
N VAL A 222 4.61 15.17 30.82
CA VAL A 222 3.75 16.32 31.10
C VAL A 222 3.31 16.24 32.57
N PRO A 223 3.81 17.10 33.47
CA PRO A 223 3.27 17.17 34.82
C PRO A 223 1.81 17.62 34.72
N THR A 224 0.91 16.80 35.28
CA THR A 224 -0.46 17.18 35.57
C THR A 224 -0.43 18.37 36.52
N ILE A 225 -0.65 19.57 35.98
CA ILE A 225 -0.88 20.76 36.80
C ILE A 225 -2.24 20.54 37.48
N ALA A 226 -2.20 20.27 38.78
CA ALA A 226 -3.41 20.27 39.60
C ALA A 226 -4.04 21.66 39.57
N PRO A 227 -5.37 21.79 39.47
CA PRO A 227 -6.03 23.08 39.55
C PRO A 227 -6.04 23.50 41.02
N SER A 228 -5.04 24.27 41.45
CA SER A 228 -5.08 24.91 42.76
C SER A 228 -4.65 26.38 42.68
N VAL A 229 -5.60 27.22 43.12
CA VAL A 229 -5.48 28.61 43.56
C VAL A 229 -5.28 29.68 42.48
N VAL A 230 -6.40 30.22 41.99
CA VAL A 230 -6.47 31.61 41.47
C VAL A 230 -6.93 32.49 42.62
N PRO A 231 -6.12 33.44 43.12
CA PRO A 231 -6.60 34.47 44.02
C PRO A 231 -7.42 35.52 43.25
N ASP A 232 -8.65 35.76 43.70
CA ASP A 232 -9.54 36.83 43.24
C ASP A 232 -8.93 38.21 43.49
N ILE A 233 -8.42 38.89 42.46
CA ILE A 233 -8.13 40.34 42.54
C ILE A 233 -8.48 41.05 41.21
N VAL A 234 -9.46 41.95 41.34
CA VAL A 234 -9.99 43.00 40.43
C VAL A 234 -10.90 42.56 39.28
N ARG A 235 -12.20 42.46 39.63
CA ARG A 235 -13.29 43.06 38.84
C ARG A 235 -12.96 44.52 38.56
N ASP A 236 -12.64 44.86 37.33
CA ASP A 236 -13.33 45.93 36.61
C ASP A 236 -12.81 46.06 35.18
N ARG A 237 -13.73 46.41 34.28
CA ARG A 237 -13.61 46.59 32.82
C ARG A 237 -13.89 45.34 31.99
N LEU A 238 -14.84 45.54 31.07
CA LEU A 238 -15.38 44.62 30.06
C LEU A 238 -16.71 43.94 30.44
N GLN A 239 -17.61 44.71 31.03
CA GLN A 239 -19.00 44.72 30.54
C GLN A 239 -19.22 46.11 29.93
N ASP A 240 -19.20 46.18 28.60
CA ASP A 240 -20.28 46.78 27.81
C ASP A 240 -19.92 46.75 26.32
N SER A 241 -20.21 45.64 25.64
CA SER A 241 -20.36 45.62 24.18
C SER A 241 -21.09 44.35 23.75
N THR A 242 -22.32 44.18 24.20
CA THR A 242 -23.29 43.32 23.52
C THR A 242 -24.61 44.06 23.47
N GLU A 243 -24.77 44.86 22.42
CA GLU A 243 -26.02 45.14 21.72
C GLU A 243 -25.77 46.37 20.83
N ASP A 244 -25.42 46.17 19.55
CA ASP A 244 -26.18 46.85 18.50
C ASP A 244 -25.89 46.35 17.08
N SER A 245 -26.96 46.35 16.29
CA SER A 245 -27.00 46.43 14.83
C SER A 245 -26.62 45.19 14.00
N GLN A 246 -27.65 44.39 13.74
CA GLN A 246 -27.98 44.10 12.36
C GLN A 246 -28.20 45.41 11.58
N LEU A 247 -27.56 45.55 10.42
CA LEU A 247 -27.96 46.30 9.21
C LEU A 247 -26.75 46.99 8.55
N ARG A 248 -26.36 46.51 7.36
CA ARG A 248 -26.14 47.27 6.11
C ARG A 248 -25.05 46.69 5.21
N ASN A 249 -25.50 46.36 4.01
CA ASN A 249 -24.72 46.32 2.77
C ASN A 249 -23.88 47.60 2.58
N SER A 250 -22.63 47.47 2.12
CA SER A 250 -22.20 47.88 0.77
C SER A 250 -20.68 48.09 0.64
N SER A 251 -20.13 47.44 -0.40
CA SER A 251 -19.11 47.97 -1.34
C SER A 251 -17.66 48.28 -0.90
N LYS A 252 -16.76 47.87 -1.83
CA LYS A 252 -15.37 48.29 -2.09
C LYS A 252 -14.30 47.62 -1.21
N SER A 253 -13.61 46.60 -1.76
CA SER A 253 -12.45 46.71 -2.66
C SER A 253 -11.16 47.06 -1.93
N SER A 254 -10.33 46.04 -1.65
CA SER A 254 -8.91 46.06 -2.01
C SER A 254 -8.24 44.69 -1.88
N ARG A 255 -7.65 44.31 -3.01
CA ARG A 255 -6.59 43.33 -3.28
C ARG A 255 -6.06 42.52 -2.08
N MET A 256 -6.23 41.21 -2.17
CA MET A 256 -5.25 40.26 -1.64
C MET A 256 -5.04 39.12 -2.66
N VAL A 257 -3.78 38.81 -2.88
CA VAL A 257 -3.24 37.87 -3.86
C VAL A 257 -3.79 36.46 -3.59
N GLY A 258 -4.66 35.98 -4.48
CA GLY A 258 -5.21 34.63 -4.40
C GLY A 258 -4.28 33.60 -5.04
N ILE A 259 -3.49 32.89 -4.22
CA ILE A 259 -2.86 31.63 -4.63
C ILE A 259 -3.99 30.60 -4.78
N LYS A 260 -4.24 30.20 -6.03
CA LYS A 260 -5.22 29.20 -6.41
C LYS A 260 -4.65 27.81 -6.07
N ILE A 261 -5.01 27.24 -4.91
CA ILE A 261 -4.68 25.85 -4.61
C ILE A 261 -5.58 24.96 -5.48
N ARG A 262 -5.02 24.42 -6.57
CA ARG A 262 -5.62 23.30 -7.30
C ARG A 262 -5.72 22.11 -6.35
N LYS A 263 -6.91 21.51 -6.22
CA LYS A 263 -7.10 20.16 -5.68
C LYS A 263 -6.43 19.17 -6.63
N GLY A 264 -5.14 18.92 -6.42
CA GLY A 264 -4.33 17.91 -7.10
C GLY A 264 -4.20 16.67 -6.21
N ALA A 265 -4.26 15.51 -6.86
CA ALA A 265 -4.24 14.18 -6.29
C ALA A 265 -3.15 13.96 -5.22
N ILE A 266 -3.54 13.37 -4.09
CA ILE A 266 -2.62 12.86 -3.08
C ILE A 266 -2.06 11.53 -3.59
N CYS A 267 -1.00 11.60 -4.40
CA CYS A 267 0.01 10.56 -4.40
C CYS A 267 0.75 10.71 -3.06
N ARG A 268 0.66 9.70 -2.18
CA ARG A 268 1.32 9.71 -0.86
C ARG A 268 2.83 9.68 -1.04
N HIS A 269 3.44 10.84 -1.27
CA HIS A 269 4.88 10.99 -1.20
C HIS A 269 5.27 11.19 0.27
N ARG A 270 5.97 10.19 0.83
CA ARG A 270 6.53 10.17 2.19
C ARG A 270 7.73 11.14 2.33
N GLY A 271 7.53 12.41 1.98
CA GLY A 271 8.53 13.48 2.16
C GLY A 271 8.18 14.49 3.27
N GLY A 272 6.90 14.62 3.65
CA GLY A 272 6.45 15.64 4.61
C GLY A 272 6.85 15.39 6.06
N TYR A 273 6.98 14.12 6.48
CA TYR A 273 7.31 13.78 7.86
C TYR A 273 8.77 14.10 8.22
N LEU A 274 9.69 14.09 7.25
CA LEU A 274 11.09 14.42 7.50
C LEU A 274 11.28 15.92 7.79
N TYR A 275 10.56 16.78 7.07
CA TYR A 275 10.58 18.23 7.32
C TYR A 275 9.95 18.60 8.66
N LEU A 276 8.86 17.94 9.05
CA LEU A 276 8.23 18.15 10.36
C LEU A 276 9.14 17.67 11.51
N LEU A 277 9.85 16.56 11.33
CA LEU A 277 10.78 16.03 12.32
C LEU A 277 12.02 16.94 12.50
N ILE A 278 12.57 17.47 11.41
CA ILE A 278 13.68 18.45 11.47
C ILE A 278 13.23 19.75 12.16
N ALA A 279 12.00 20.21 11.89
CA ALA A 279 11.44 21.39 12.56
C ALA A 279 11.24 21.18 14.06
N LEU A 280 10.72 20.01 14.47
CA LEU A 280 10.53 19.66 15.87
C LEU A 280 11.85 19.46 16.62
N LEU A 281 12.87 18.89 15.99
CA LEU A 281 14.21 18.76 16.57
C LEU A 281 14.91 20.12 16.75
N LYS A 282 14.71 21.07 15.81
CA LYS A 282 15.21 22.44 15.95
C LYS A 282 14.52 23.20 17.09
N LEU A 283 13.21 23.02 17.27
CA LEU A 283 12.46 23.61 18.38
C LEU A 283 12.86 23.00 19.74
N ALA A 284 13.07 21.68 19.80
CA ALA A 284 13.55 21.01 21.01
C ALA A 284 15.00 21.39 21.36
N GLY A 285 15.85 21.61 20.36
CA GLY A 285 17.21 22.12 20.54
C GLY A 285 17.24 23.55 21.08
N ALA A 286 16.37 24.43 20.58
CA ALA A 286 16.26 25.82 21.04
C ALA A 286 15.75 25.93 22.49
N ALA A 287 14.83 25.06 22.91
CA ALA A 287 14.34 25.01 24.28
C ALA A 287 15.40 24.57 25.30
N ARG A 288 16.38 23.74 24.88
CA ARG A 288 17.46 23.27 25.76
C ARG A 288 18.50 24.36 26.03
N VAL A 289 18.84 25.16 25.03
CA VAL A 289 19.82 26.27 25.17
C VAL A 289 19.27 27.38 26.08
N ALA A 290 17.97 27.69 26.00
CA ALA A 290 17.35 28.71 26.87
C ALA A 290 17.26 28.32 28.36
N SER A 291 17.39 27.02 28.70
CA SER A 291 17.31 26.54 30.09
C SER A 291 18.66 26.45 30.81
N VAL A 292 19.77 26.51 30.06
CA VAL A 292 21.14 26.46 30.61
C VAL A 292 21.61 27.87 31.01
N ASP A 293 21.19 28.92 30.29
CA ASP A 293 21.59 30.32 30.54
C ASP A 293 21.00 30.94 31.82
N ARG A 294 20.03 30.30 32.49
CA ARG A 294 19.46 30.79 33.78
C ARG A 294 20.09 30.17 35.03
N ARG A 295 21.11 29.32 34.91
CA ARG A 295 21.77 28.68 36.08
C ARG A 295 23.19 29.22 36.39
N VAL A 296 23.58 30.36 35.82
CA VAL A 296 24.89 31.01 36.09
C VAL A 296 24.74 32.45 36.62
N ALA A 297 23.53 32.89 36.95
CA ALA A 297 23.30 34.15 37.67
C ALA A 297 22.37 33.90 38.86
N GLY A 298 22.97 33.58 40.01
CA GLY A 298 22.29 33.30 41.27
C GLY A 298 23.27 32.76 42.29
#